data_AF-X1J0M3-F1
#
_entry.id   AF-X1J0M3-F1
#
_cell.length_a   1.000
_cell.length_b   1.000
_cell.length_c   1.000
_cell.angle_alpha   90.00
_cell.angle_beta   90.00
_cell.angle_gamma   90.00
#
_symmetry.space_group_name_H-M   'P 1'
#
loop_
_entity.id
_entity.type
_entity.pdbx_description
1 polymer ?
#
loop_
_entity_poly.entity_id
_entity_poly.type
_entity_poly.pdbx_seq_one_letter_code
_entity_poly.pdbx_strand_id
1 'polypeptide(L)' 'MEESIVYVGSKPILAYVTAIMTAFGGNPEKVIVKARGRSISTAVDAAEVTKN' A
#
# COMPACT_ATOMS: atom_id res chain seq x y z
N MET A 1 9.40 -4.62 16.27
CA MET A 1 8.70 -4.97 15.03
C MET A 1 8.68 -3.74 14.16
N GLU A 2 9.39 -3.75 13.04
CA GLU A 2 9.28 -2.66 12.07
C GLU A 2 7.90 -2.76 11.40
N GLU A 3 7.05 -1.75 11.61
CA GLU A 3 5.79 -1.67 10.89
C GLU A 3 6.08 -1.33 9.43
N SER A 4 5.68 -2.22 8.51
CA SER A 4 5.78 -1.95 7.08
C SER A 4 4.70 -0.95 6.68
N ILE A 5 5.05 0.33 6.56
CA ILE A 5 4.11 1.41 6.23
C ILE A 5 4.31 1.87 4.78
N VAL A 6 3.24 1.88 3.99
CA VAL A 6 3.20 2.39 2.61
C VAL A 6 2.40 3.69 2.55
N TYR A 7 3.03 4.79 2.12
CA TYR A 7 2.38 6.09 1.95
C TYR A 7 1.90 6.30 0.51
N VAL A 8 0.61 6.56 0.34
CA VAL A 8 -0.03 6.79 -0.95
C VAL A 8 -0.18 8.28 -1.23
N GLY A 9 0.17 8.67 -2.46
CA GLY A 9 0.23 10.05 -2.93
C GLY A 9 -0.25 10.16 -4.38
N SER A 10 0.62 10.62 -5.27
CA SER A 10 0.30 10.90 -6.68
C SER A 10 1.00 9.98 -7.70
N LYS A 11 1.70 8.93 -7.26
CA LYS A 11 2.30 7.95 -8.19
C LYS A 11 1.19 7.09 -8.84
N PRO A 12 1.44 6.45 -9.98
CA PRO A 12 0.50 5.49 -10.56
C PRO A 12 0.15 4.37 -9.58
N ILE A 13 -1.09 3.90 -9.61
CA ILE A 13 -1.62 2.88 -8.67
C ILE A 13 -0.74 1.63 -8.59
N LEU A 14 -0.23 1.15 -9.72
CA LEU A 14 0.60 -0.05 -9.80
C LEU A 14 1.90 0.07 -8.99
N ALA A 15 2.47 1.28 -8.89
CA ALA A 15 3.66 1.49 -8.08
C ALA A 15 3.40 1.23 -6.58
N TYR A 16 2.19 1.54 -6.10
CA TYR A 16 1.78 1.25 -4.73
C TYR A 16 1.47 -0.23 -4.53
N VAL A 17 0.82 -0.87 -5.50
CA VAL A 17 0.57 -2.32 -5.48
C VAL A 17 1.88 -3.09 -5.40
N THR A 18 2.86 -2.78 -6.25
CA THR A 18 4.19 -3.41 -6.19
C THR A 18 4.86 -3.18 -4.84
N ALA A 19 4.80 -1.95 -4.29
CA ALA A 19 5.37 -1.66 -2.98
C ALA A 19 4.72 -2.47 -1.85
N ILE A 20 3.40 -2.66 -1.87
CA ILE A 20 2.66 -3.49 -0.91
C ILE A 20 3.09 -4.96 -1.06
N MET A 21 3.17 -5.49 -2.28
CA MET A 21 3.63 -6.87 -2.53
C MET A 21 5.08 -7.09 -2.07
N THR A 22 5.98 -6.15 -2.36
CA THR A 22 7.38 -6.22 -1.91
C THR A 22 7.47 -6.17 -0.39
N ALA A 23 6.65 -5.34 0.26
CA ALA A 23 6.59 -5.30 1.72
C ALA A 23 6.21 -6.68 2.27
N PHE A 24 5.18 -7.34 1.74
CA PHE A 24 4.80 -8.71 2.14
C PHE A 24 5.88 -9.77 1.85
N GLY A 25 6.72 -9.58 0.82
CA GLY A 25 7.84 -10.47 0.53
C GLY A 25 8.89 -10.55 1.64
N GLY A 26 8.95 -9.55 2.54
CA GLY A 26 9.83 -9.55 3.72
C GLY A 26 9.29 -10.31 4.93
N ASN A 27 8.17 -11.03 4.78
CA ASN A 27 7.47 -11.73 5.86
C ASN A 27 6.94 -10.85 7.03
N PRO A 28 6.45 -9.60 6.80
CA PRO A 28 5.80 -8.84 7.85
C PRO A 28 4.41 -9.40 8.17
N GLU A 29 4.05 -9.46 9.45
CA GLU A 29 2.69 -9.82 9.87
C GLU A 29 1.63 -8.81 9.41
N LYS A 30 2.04 -7.56 9.15
CA LYS A 30 1.13 -6.47 8.83
C LYS A 30 1.79 -5.41 7.96
N VAL A 31 1.07 -4.97 6.92
CA VAL A 31 1.39 -3.80 6.12
C VAL A 31 0.32 -2.72 6.35
N ILE A 32 0.75 -1.50 6.65
CA ILE A 32 -0.14 -0.36 6.93
C ILE A 32 -0.11 0.60 5.74
N VAL A 33 -1.24 0.79 5.08
CA VAL A 33 -1.39 1.76 4.00
C VAL A 33 -1.92 3.08 4.56
N LYS A 34 -1.18 4.19 4.38
CA LYS A 34 -1.56 5.53 4.86
C LYS A 34 -1.75 6.48 3.69
N ALA A 35 -2.84 7.25 3.71
CA ALA A 35 -3.17 8.25 2.71
C ALA A 35 -3.96 9.41 3.32
N ARG A 36 -4.05 10.53 2.60
CA ARG A 36 -4.84 11.69 3.01
C ARG A 36 -5.47 12.40 1.82
N GLY A 37 -6.59 13.08 2.07
CA GLY A 37 -7.31 13.85 1.05
C GLY A 37 -7.71 12.99 -0.15
N ARG A 38 -7.51 13.51 -1.37
CA ARG A 38 -7.87 12.83 -2.62
C ARG A 38 -7.18 11.48 -2.84
N SER A 39 -6.03 11.24 -2.21
CA SER A 39 -5.26 10.00 -2.37
C SER A 39 -5.84 8.84 -1.55
N ILE A 40 -6.87 9.07 -0.73
CA ILE A 40 -7.55 8.01 0.05
C ILE A 40 -8.18 6.98 -0.89
N SER A 41 -8.89 7.41 -1.95
CA SER A 41 -9.48 6.50 -2.93
C SER A 41 -8.42 5.60 -3.58
N THR A 42 -7.30 6.19 -4.01
CA THR A 42 -6.17 5.42 -4.59
C THR A 42 -5.58 4.41 -3.61
N ALA A 43 -5.56 4.72 -2.31
CA ALA A 43 -5.08 3.79 -1.29
C ALA A 43 -6.04 2.61 -1.07
N VAL A 44 -7.34 2.88 -1.11
CA VAL A 44 -8.37 1.83 -1.08
C VAL A 44 -8.24 0.95 -2.33
N ASP A 45 -8.16 1.55 -3.51
CA ASP A 45 -8.01 0.81 -4.78
C ASP A 45 -6.76 -0.08 -4.76
N ALA A 46 -5.61 0.46 -4.33
CA ALA A 46 -4.37 -0.31 -4.25
C ALA A 46 -4.47 -1.48 -3.24
N ALA A 47 -5.17 -1.27 -2.12
CA ALA A 47 -5.39 -2.32 -1.13
C ALA A 47 -6.36 -3.41 -1.63
N GLU A 48 -7.43 -3.05 -2.34
CA GLU A 48 -8.34 -4.02 -2.98
C GLU A 48 -7.64 -4.84 -4.06
N VAL A 49 -6.89 -4.19 -4.95
CA VAL A 49 -6.15 -4.88 -6.02
C VAL A 49 -5.14 -5.88 -5.47
N THR A 50 -4.54 -5.61 -4.31
CA THR A 50 -3.56 -6.52 -3.70
C THR A 50 -4.23 -7.67 -2.92
N LYS A 51 -5.52 -7.56 -2.61
CA LYS A 51 -6.29 -8.56 -1.84
C LYS A 51 -6.99 -9.58 -2.74
N ASN A 52 -7.38 -9.19 -3.96
CA ASN A 52 -8.01 -10.06 -4.96
C ASN A 52 -6.98 -10.94 -5.66
#